data_AF-A0A7Y0B718-F1
#
_entry.id   AF-A0A7Y0B718-F1
#
_cell.length_a   1.000
_cell.length_b   1.000
_cell.length_c   1.000
_cell.angle_alpha   90.00
_cell.angle_beta   90.00
_cell.angle_gamma   90.00
#
_symmetry.space_group_name_H-M   'P 1'
#
loop_
_entity.id
_entity.type
_entity.pdbx_description
1 polymer ?
#
loop_
_entity_poly.entity_id
_entity_poly.type
_entity_poly.pdbx_seq_one_letter_code
_entity_poly.pdbx_strand_id
1 'polypeptide(L)'
;MSAFVRDGRRFRQGSLVLDPGAGSPVVWRPYRFPGRRGGAVALTGPFHVHGVGPVTGPGSLAVDRGVFRLLSVDAADRYWELAVPAVDVPLVRAALHLSRVTGA
;
A
#
# COMPACT_ATOMS: atom_id res chain seq x y z
N MET A 1 1.35 -2.53 9.61
CA MET A 1 0.41 -1.40 9.87
C MET A 1 -0.93 -1.65 9.20
N SER A 2 -2.05 -1.12 9.70
CA SER A 2 -3.35 -1.17 8.99
C SER A 2 -3.32 -0.22 7.79
N ALA A 3 -3.81 -0.65 6.65
CA ALA A 3 -3.86 0.13 5.41
C ALA A 3 -5.05 -0.32 4.55
N PHE A 4 -5.36 0.46 3.51
CA PHE A 4 -6.33 0.08 2.50
C PHE A 4 -5.70 0.11 1.12
N VAL A 5 -6.10 -0.83 0.27
CA VAL A 5 -5.75 -0.83 -1.17
C VAL A 5 -7.01 -0.51 -1.96
N ARG A 6 -6.91 0.34 -2.98
CA ARG A 6 -7.99 0.47 -3.96
C ARG A 6 -8.02 -0.73 -4.88
N ASP A 7 -9.18 -1.39 -4.93
CA ASP A 7 -9.50 -2.51 -5.81
C ASP A 7 -10.75 -2.12 -6.62
N GLY A 8 -10.51 -1.68 -7.86
CA GLY A 8 -11.54 -1.05 -8.70
C GLY A 8 -12.16 0.18 -8.02
N ARG A 9 -13.46 0.10 -7.71
CA ARG A 9 -14.21 1.22 -7.09
C ARG A 9 -14.26 1.19 -5.56
N ARG A 10 -13.58 0.23 -4.92
CA ARG A 10 -13.68 0.00 -3.46
C ARG A 10 -12.31 0.04 -2.81
N PHE A 11 -12.26 0.48 -1.56
CA PHE A 11 -11.10 0.29 -0.70
C PHE A 11 -11.25 -1.02 0.07
N ARG A 12 -10.16 -1.79 0.12
CA ARG A 12 -10.07 -3.05 0.84
C ARG A 12 -9.08 -2.90 1.97
N GLN A 13 -9.56 -3.12 3.20
CA GLN A 13 -8.71 -3.04 4.39
C GLN A 13 -7.78 -4.25 4.48
N GLY A 14 -6.57 -4.02 4.98
CA GLY A 14 -5.59 -5.05 5.25
C GLY A 14 -4.44 -4.53 6.09
N SER A 15 -3.43 -5.37 6.26
CA SER A 15 -2.14 -4.96 6.80
C SER A 15 -1.14 -4.74 5.67
N LEU A 16 -0.50 -3.58 5.65
CA LEU A 16 0.73 -3.37 4.91
C LEU A 16 1.91 -3.82 5.79
N VAL A 17 2.71 -4.72 5.25
CA VAL A 17 3.95 -5.24 5.86
C VAL A 17 5.11 -4.67 5.07
N LEU A 18 6.03 -4.01 5.77
CA LEU A 18 7.26 -3.47 5.22
C LEU A 18 8.40 -4.28 5.82
N ASP A 19 9.18 -4.94 4.98
CA ASP A 19 10.33 -5.74 5.39
C ASP A 19 11.47 -5.53 4.39
N PRO A 20 12.29 -4.48 4.54
CA PRO A 20 13.33 -4.15 3.58
C PRO A 20 14.40 -5.24 3.42
N GLY A 21 14.48 -6.22 4.33
CA GLY A 21 15.41 -7.35 4.25
C GLY A 21 14.83 -8.59 3.55
N ALA A 22 13.53 -8.62 3.27
CA ALA A 22 12.90 -9.73 2.57
C ALA A 22 13.03 -9.61 1.04
N GLY A 23 12.97 -10.74 0.34
CA GLY A 23 12.89 -10.77 -1.13
C GLY A 23 11.65 -10.08 -1.71
N SER A 24 10.67 -9.71 -0.88
CA SER A 24 9.53 -8.87 -1.25
C SER A 24 9.34 -7.80 -0.17
N PRO A 25 9.88 -6.59 -0.37
CA PRO A 25 10.02 -5.61 0.71
C PRO A 25 8.72 -4.94 1.12
N VAL A 26 7.69 -4.99 0.26
CA VAL A 26 6.38 -4.41 0.53
C VAL A 26 5.30 -5.43 0.19
N VAL A 27 4.53 -5.84 1.20
CA VAL A 27 3.49 -6.85 1.05
C VAL A 27 2.18 -6.35 1.65
N TRP A 28 1.12 -6.37 0.86
CA TRP A 28 -0.23 -6.13 1.36
C TRP A 28 -0.94 -7.45 1.67
N ARG A 29 -1.57 -7.53 2.84
CA ARG A 29 -2.36 -8.70 3.26
C ARG A 29 -3.78 -8.24 3.59
N PRO A 30 -4.81 -8.66 2.84
CA PRO A 30 -6.19 -8.28 3.15
C PRO A 30 -6.61 -8.81 4.52
N TYR A 31 -7.28 -7.99 5.32
CA TYR A 31 -8.02 -8.50 6.47
C TYR A 31 -9.26 -9.21 5.94
N ARG A 32 -9.49 -10.45 6.39
CA ARG A 32 -10.68 -11.21 5.99
C ARG A 32 -11.46 -11.67 7.21
N PHE A 33 -12.78 -11.54 7.05
CA PHE A 33 -13.83 -12.30 7.74
C PHE A 33 -13.71 -13.80 7.37
N PRO A 34 -14.19 -14.73 8.23
CA PRO A 34 -13.63 -16.08 8.32
C PRO A 34 -13.90 -16.93 7.07
N GLY A 35 -12.87 -17.68 6.61
CA GLY A 35 -13.06 -18.86 5.75
C GLY A 35 -12.26 -18.92 4.43
N ARG A 36 -11.60 -17.85 3.97
CA ARG A 36 -10.71 -17.93 2.80
C ARG A 36 -9.43 -17.16 3.06
N ARG A 37 -8.25 -17.79 2.92
CA ARG A 37 -6.97 -17.04 2.87
C ARG A 37 -6.97 -16.16 1.62
N GLY A 38 -6.89 -14.85 1.79
CA GLY A 38 -6.49 -13.98 0.68
C GLY A 38 -4.97 -14.13 0.59
N GLY A 39 -4.45 -14.50 -0.57
CA GLY A 39 -3.00 -14.54 -0.75
C GLY A 39 -2.40 -13.17 -0.39
N ALA A 40 -1.30 -13.18 0.34
CA ALA A 40 -0.49 -11.97 0.50
C ALA A 40 -0.07 -11.51 -0.90
N VAL A 41 -0.20 -10.22 -1.18
CA VAL A 41 0.15 -9.65 -2.48
C VAL A 41 1.39 -8.80 -2.29
N ALA A 42 2.51 -9.26 -2.88
CA ALA A 42 3.73 -8.48 -2.92
C ALA A 42 3.58 -7.34 -3.93
N LEU A 43 3.98 -6.14 -3.54
CA LEU A 43 4.23 -5.06 -4.48
C LEU A 43 5.63 -5.30 -5.02
N THR A 44 5.74 -5.45 -6.35
CA THR A 44 7.01 -5.81 -6.99
C THR A 44 7.72 -4.54 -7.45
N GLY A 45 8.95 -4.32 -6.98
CA GLY A 45 9.77 -3.19 -7.41
C GLY A 45 10.22 -3.34 -8.87
N PRO A 46 10.69 -2.26 -9.52
CA PRO A 46 10.99 -0.94 -8.94
C PRO A 46 9.73 -0.12 -8.61
N PHE A 47 9.88 0.83 -7.68
CA PHE A 47 8.79 1.69 -7.23
C PHE A 47 8.98 3.15 -7.63
N HIS A 48 7.89 3.79 -8.04
CA HIS A 48 7.80 5.23 -8.21
C HIS A 48 6.59 5.78 -7.46
N VAL A 49 6.81 6.68 -6.50
CA VAL A 49 5.72 7.34 -5.76
C VAL A 49 5.36 8.64 -6.46
N HIS A 50 4.18 8.69 -7.06
CA HIS A 50 3.66 9.86 -7.77
C HIS A 50 3.28 11.00 -6.82
N GLY A 51 2.73 10.65 -5.66
CA GLY A 51 2.26 11.66 -4.72
C GLY A 51 1.59 11.08 -3.48
N VAL A 52 1.36 11.97 -2.52
CA VAL A 52 0.60 11.70 -1.31
C VAL A 52 -0.49 12.76 -1.19
N GLY A 53 -1.74 12.32 -1.05
CA GLY A 53 -2.87 13.22 -1.05
C GLY A 53 -4.01 12.78 -0.13
N PRO A 54 -5.10 13.56 -0.10
CA PRO A 54 -6.33 13.14 0.55
C PRO A 54 -6.89 11.87 -0.11
N VAL A 55 -7.57 11.03 0.68
CA VAL A 55 -8.28 9.86 0.14
C VAL A 55 -9.56 10.35 -0.56
N THR A 56 -9.55 10.34 -1.89
CA THR A 56 -10.63 10.85 -2.75
C THR A 56 -11.20 9.76 -3.66
N GLY A 57 -12.24 10.09 -4.44
CA GLY A 57 -12.83 9.17 -5.41
C GLY A 57 -13.74 8.08 -4.82
N PRO A 58 -14.16 7.09 -5.65
CA PRO A 58 -15.10 6.04 -5.25
C PRO A 58 -14.63 5.23 -4.04
N GLY A 59 -15.55 4.85 -3.16
CA GLY A 59 -15.23 4.01 -2.00
C GLY A 59 -14.47 4.71 -0.87
N SER A 60 -14.11 6.00 -1.02
CA SER A 60 -13.41 6.80 -0.01
C SER A 60 -14.19 7.03 1.30
N LEU A 61 -15.48 6.67 1.34
CA LEU A 61 -16.29 6.68 2.57
C LEU A 61 -15.91 5.54 3.52
N ALA A 62 -15.28 4.47 3.03
CA ALA A 62 -14.84 3.35 3.86
C ALA A 62 -13.49 3.60 4.57
N VAL A 63 -12.88 4.76 4.34
CA VAL A 63 -11.58 5.14 4.88
C VAL A 63 -11.72 6.45 5.62
N ASP A 64 -11.23 6.51 6.86
CA ASP A 64 -11.17 7.75 7.61
C ASP A 64 -10.17 8.72 6.96
N ARG A 65 -10.69 9.78 6.35
CA ARG A 65 -9.87 10.74 5.58
C ARG A 65 -9.08 11.70 6.47
N GLY A 66 -9.43 11.80 7.76
CA GLY A 66 -8.66 12.54 8.75
C GLY A 66 -7.40 11.77 9.17
N VAL A 67 -7.50 10.44 9.22
CA VAL A 67 -6.43 9.57 9.70
C VAL A 67 -5.54 9.03 8.57
N PHE A 68 -6.08 8.84 7.37
CA PHE A 68 -5.36 8.21 6.26
C PHE A 68 -4.99 9.20 5.14
N ARG A 69 -3.92 8.87 4.41
CA ARG A 69 -3.48 9.54 3.18
C ARG A 69 -3.32 8.53 2.06
N LEU A 70 -3.71 8.93 0.86
CA LEU A 70 -3.62 8.12 -0.34
C LEU A 70 -2.24 8.30 -0.97
N LEU A 71 -1.49 7.21 -1.09
CA LEU A 71 -0.25 7.12 -1.83
C LEU A 71 -0.54 6.47 -3.18
N SER A 72 -0.12 7.17 -4.23
CA SER A 72 -0.15 6.68 -5.59
C SER A 72 1.23 6.16 -5.96
N VAL A 73 1.34 4.88 -6.28
CA VAL A 73 2.61 4.18 -6.47
C VAL A 73 2.56 3.37 -7.76
N ASP A 74 3.47 3.62 -8.69
CA ASP A 74 3.79 2.65 -9.73
C ASP A 74 4.75 1.60 -9.17
N ALA A 75 4.36 0.34 -9.35
CA ALA A 75 5.18 -0.85 -9.16
C ALA A 75 5.42 -1.50 -10.53
N ALA A 76 6.41 -2.39 -10.65
CA ALA A 76 6.84 -2.97 -11.93
C ALA A 76 5.70 -3.53 -12.79
N ASP A 77 4.72 -4.14 -12.14
CA ASP A 77 3.63 -4.87 -12.77
C ASP A 77 2.35 -4.04 -12.92
N ARG A 78 2.16 -3.00 -12.09
CA ARG A 78 0.91 -2.22 -12.05
C ARG A 78 1.00 -0.98 -11.18
N TYR A 79 0.01 -0.10 -11.37
CA TYR A 79 -0.30 0.99 -10.48
C TYR A 79 -1.04 0.53 -9.21
N TRP A 80 -0.71 1.17 -8.09
CA TRP A 80 -1.28 0.95 -6.77
C TRP A 80 -1.74 2.25 -6.15
N GLU A 81 -2.92 2.21 -5.52
CA GLU A 81 -3.35 3.25 -4.60
C GLU A 81 -3.50 2.68 -3.18
N LEU A 82 -2.68 3.20 -2.28
CA LEU A 82 -2.56 2.74 -0.90
C LEU A 82 -3.03 3.86 0.04
N ALA A 83 -4.13 3.65 0.75
CA ALA A 83 -4.46 4.53 1.88
C ALA A 83 -3.74 4.02 3.13
N VAL A 84 -2.77 4.78 3.62
CA VAL A 84 -1.98 4.46 4.82
C VAL A 84 -2.19 5.52 5.90
N PRO A 85 -2.00 5.21 7.19
CA PRO A 85 -2.09 6.20 8.25
C PRO A 85 -1.16 7.38 7.95
N ALA A 86 -1.62 8.60 8.14
CA ALA A 86 -0.87 9.82 7.81
C ALA A 86 0.50 9.85 8.51
N VAL A 87 0.56 9.33 9.74
CA VAL A 87 1.78 9.21 10.55
C VAL A 87 2.80 8.22 9.97
N ASP A 88 2.34 7.21 9.22
CA ASP A 88 3.19 6.16 8.65
C ASP A 88 3.65 6.46 7.22
N VAL A 89 3.16 7.55 6.61
CA VAL A 89 3.54 7.95 5.24
C VAL A 89 5.06 8.03 5.04
N PRO A 90 5.84 8.67 5.93
CA PRO A 90 7.30 8.75 5.75
C PRO A 90 7.97 7.37 5.74
N LEU A 91 7.49 6.46 6.61
CA LEU A 91 8.02 5.10 6.72
C LEU A 91 7.74 4.29 5.45
N VAL A 92 6.51 4.37 4.90
CA VAL A 92 6.14 3.68 3.66
C VAL A 92 6.97 4.20 2.49
N ARG A 93 7.17 5.53 2.39
CA ARG A 93 8.01 6.12 1.34
C ARG A 93 9.46 5.65 1.43
N ALA A 94 10.02 5.57 2.64
CA ALA A 94 11.37 5.08 2.86
C ALA A 94 11.54 3.63 2.40
N ALA A 95 10.60 2.73 2.75
CA ALA A 95 10.62 1.34 2.32
C ALA A 95 10.55 1.19 0.79
N LEU A 96 9.71 1.99 0.12
CA LEU A 96 9.61 2.00 -1.34
C LEU A 96 10.86 2.58 -2.01
N HIS A 97 11.56 3.53 -1.36
CA HIS A 97 12.79 4.10 -1.90
C HIS A 97 13.98 3.13 -1.82
N LEU A 98 14.16 2.46 -0.68
CA LEU A 98 15.26 1.50 -0.46
C LEU A 98 15.22 0.34 -1.45
N SER A 99 14.02 -0.09 -1.83
CA SER A 99 13.80 -1.18 -2.78
C SER A 99 14.19 -0.83 -4.23
N ARG A 100 14.60 0.42 -4.50
CA ARG A 100 15.13 0.86 -5.79
C ARG A 100 16.64 0.62 -5.93
N VAL A 101 17.34 0.35 -4.82
CA VAL A 101 18.81 0.32 -4.74
C VAL A 101 19.37 -1.12 -4.83
N THR A 102 18.54 -2.14 -4.69
CA THR A 102 18.96 -3.56 -4.80
C THR A 102 19.01 -4.02 -6.25
N GLY A 103 19.81 -3.32 -7.05
CA GLY A 103 20.13 -3.64 -8.43
C GLY A 103 21.54 -3.15 -8.75
N ALA A 104 22.52 -3.75 -8.07
CA ALA A 104 23.95 -3.61 -8.34
C ALA A 104 24.62 -4.98 -8.12
#